data_AF-A0A6A5G7J3-F1
#
_entry.id   AF-A0A6A5G7J3-F1
#
_cell.length_a   1.000
_cell.length_b   1.000
_cell.length_c   1.000
_cell.angle_alpha   90.00
_cell.angle_beta   90.00
_cell.angle_gamma   90.00
#
_symmetry.space_group_name_H-M   'P 1'
#
loop_
_entity.id
_entity.type
_entity.pdbx_description
1 polymer ?
#
loop_
_entity_poly.entity_id
_entity_poly.type
_entity_poly.pdbx_seq_one_letter_code
_entity_poly.pdbx_strand_id
1 'polypeptide(L)'
;MLTKDDGLIISLSIFALCLLPHQFTVLALRPAVTLATVYIINCESHDNLILSSKLLGYIGNISYVVYLVHWPVIAIFPPLSTQNYIFLIISIFVSSITIHHIFEQKYLKLDWKALVPFVFILVLGNVFLQNSIREHSFWNATYPTDVQRIVSMNKAQLPNFWALDPQMKDCTEEVLEDSIEPSRNYGYGHCQQGHGNFSIMMLGNSFVLNFMNPIRAHFHQNYSDFRYMSFSGGYAITSDSGESRSSMVVFKKHVEQFKPDVLFIIVKHSYNVLFPILENDQIVQEMEENIKIYEKFVKKLYIIEKYGLHLIHTRKGEG
;
A
#
# COMPACT_ATOMS: atom_id res chain seq x y z
N MET A 1 -42.57 -0.95 29.27
CA MET A 1 -41.82 0.18 29.82
C MET A 1 -40.38 -0.29 29.88
N LEU A 2 -39.46 0.28 29.08
CA LEU A 2 -38.06 -0.14 29.13
C LEU A 2 -37.48 0.32 30.48
N THR A 3 -36.96 -0.60 31.28
CA THR A 3 -36.30 -0.22 32.53
C THR A 3 -34.91 0.35 32.24
N LYS A 4 -34.33 1.06 33.21
CA LYS A 4 -32.97 1.63 33.11
C LYS A 4 -31.93 0.51 32.86
N ASP A 5 -32.16 -0.67 33.43
CA ASP A 5 -31.29 -1.83 33.29
C ASP A 5 -31.38 -2.45 31.89
N ASP A 6 -32.57 -2.49 31.29
CA ASP A 6 -32.77 -2.96 29.91
C ASP A 6 -31.97 -2.11 28.91
N GLY A 7 -31.99 -0.79 29.07
CA GLY A 7 -31.24 0.13 28.20
C GLY A 7 -29.72 -0.03 28.33
N LEU A 8 -29.23 -0.34 29.54
CA LEU A 8 -27.82 -0.58 29.80
C LEU A 8 -27.35 -1.91 29.19
N ILE A 9 -28.16 -2.97 29.30
CA ILE A 9 -27.89 -4.27 28.66
C ILE A 9 -27.85 -4.12 27.14
N ILE A 10 -28.79 -3.37 26.56
CA ILE A 10 -28.80 -3.08 25.12
C ILE A 10 -27.53 -2.33 24.71
N SER A 11 -27.13 -1.32 25.48
CA SER A 11 -25.93 -0.53 25.19
C SER A 11 -24.65 -1.39 25.27
N LEU A 12 -24.51 -2.24 26.29
CA LEU A 12 -23.38 -3.17 26.41
C LEU A 12 -23.38 -4.24 25.30
N SER A 13 -24.56 -4.68 24.87
CA SER A 13 -24.70 -5.62 23.75
C SER A 13 -24.25 -4.99 22.42
N ILE A 14 -24.53 -3.70 22.19
CA ILE A 14 -24.03 -2.96 21.02
C ILE A 14 -22.49 -2.90 21.01
N PHE A 15 -21.86 -2.74 22.18
CA PHE A 15 -20.40 -2.83 22.29
C PHE A 15 -19.87 -4.25 22.04
N ALA A 16 -20.56 -5.28 22.51
CA ALA A 16 -20.18 -6.67 22.26
C ALA A 16 -20.21 -7.02 20.76
N LEU A 17 -21.11 -6.43 19.98
CA LEU A 17 -21.14 -6.57 18.52
C LEU A 17 -19.85 -6.04 17.85
N CYS A 18 -19.18 -5.06 18.45
CA CYS A 18 -17.90 -4.53 17.95
C CYS A 18 -16.72 -5.50 18.17
N LEU A 19 -16.88 -6.50 19.06
CA LEU A 19 -15.87 -7.52 19.33
C LEU A 19 -16.03 -8.75 18.40
N LEU A 20 -17.14 -8.84 17.67
CA LEU A 20 -17.36 -9.91 16.71
C LEU A 20 -16.53 -9.66 15.45
N PRO A 21 -15.87 -10.68 14.89
CA PRO A 21 -15.08 -10.56 13.65
C PRO A 21 -15.95 -10.40 12.38
N HIS A 22 -17.20 -9.95 12.52
CA HIS A 22 -18.16 -9.84 11.42
C HIS A 22 -18.21 -8.40 10.88
N GLN A 23 -18.26 -8.24 9.56
CA GLN A 23 -18.26 -6.93 8.91
C GLN A 23 -19.67 -6.32 8.91
N PHE A 24 -20.01 -5.60 9.98
CA PHE A 24 -21.23 -4.80 10.02
C PHE A 24 -21.10 -3.51 9.18
N THR A 25 -22.24 -2.96 8.75
CA THR A 25 -22.27 -1.70 8.00
C THR A 25 -21.79 -0.54 8.87
N VAL A 26 -20.60 -0.01 8.54
CA VAL A 26 -19.91 1.05 9.31
C VAL A 26 -20.78 2.31 9.46
N LEU A 27 -21.63 2.59 8.48
CA LEU A 27 -22.51 3.75 8.46
C LEU A 27 -23.62 3.70 9.53
N ALA A 28 -24.09 2.50 9.89
CA ALA A 28 -25.11 2.32 10.92
C ALA A 28 -24.48 2.05 12.31
N LEU A 29 -23.36 1.33 12.35
CA LEU A 29 -22.73 0.93 13.60
C LEU A 29 -22.12 2.12 14.36
N ARG A 30 -21.47 3.07 13.65
CA ARG A 30 -20.84 4.24 14.29
C ARG A 30 -21.83 5.09 15.10
N PRO A 31 -22.96 5.57 14.54
CA PRO A 31 -23.92 6.34 15.32
C PRO A 31 -24.56 5.50 16.44
N ALA A 32 -24.80 4.21 16.21
CA ALA A 32 -25.35 3.32 17.24
C ALA A 32 -24.42 3.18 18.46
N VAL A 33 -23.12 2.97 18.24
CA VAL A 33 -22.10 2.90 19.30
C VAL A 33 -21.97 4.23 20.03
N THR A 34 -21.97 5.36 19.32
CA THR A 34 -21.93 6.69 19.95
C THR A 34 -23.15 6.93 20.84
N LEU A 35 -24.36 6.61 20.36
CA LEU A 35 -25.59 6.74 21.15
C LEU A 35 -25.60 5.81 22.37
N ALA A 36 -25.13 4.55 22.21
CA ALA A 36 -24.95 3.62 23.32
C ALA A 36 -23.95 4.17 24.36
N THR A 37 -22.87 4.81 23.92
CA THR A 37 -21.88 5.45 24.81
C THR A 37 -22.52 6.57 25.62
N VAL A 38 -23.26 7.47 24.95
CA VAL A 38 -23.97 8.59 25.60
C VAL A 38 -24.98 8.06 26.63
N TYR A 39 -25.72 6.99 26.28
CA TYR A 39 -26.68 6.38 27.18
C TYR A 39 -26.02 5.79 28.43
N ILE A 40 -24.88 5.10 28.27
CA ILE A 40 -24.10 4.55 29.41
C ILE A 40 -23.60 5.66 30.33
N ILE A 41 -23.08 6.76 29.76
CA ILE A 41 -22.59 7.90 30.54
C ILE A 41 -23.75 8.55 31.31
N ASN A 42 -24.90 8.72 30.67
CA ASN A 42 -26.07 9.34 31.28
C ASN A 42 -26.76 8.45 32.34
N CYS A 43 -26.47 7.15 32.36
CA CYS A 43 -27.08 6.23 33.31
C CYS A 43 -26.58 6.38 34.76
N GLU A 44 -25.69 7.32 35.08
CA GLU A 44 -25.08 7.60 36.40
C GLU A 44 -24.73 6.32 37.20
N SER A 45 -23.42 6.05 37.26
CA SER A 45 -22.78 4.82 37.74
C SER A 45 -23.08 4.33 39.18
N HIS A 46 -23.93 5.00 39.95
CA HIS A 46 -24.07 4.73 41.39
C HIS A 46 -24.63 3.35 41.72
N ASP A 47 -25.52 2.79 40.90
CA ASP A 47 -26.19 1.51 41.19
C ASP A 47 -25.63 0.31 40.40
N ASN A 48 -24.74 0.53 39.43
CA ASN A 48 -24.26 -0.53 38.53
C ASN A 48 -22.88 -1.05 38.92
N LEU A 49 -22.84 -2.29 39.44
CA LEU A 49 -21.66 -2.97 39.99
C LEU A 49 -20.51 -3.12 38.98
N ILE A 50 -20.82 -3.29 37.69
CA ILE A 50 -19.84 -3.45 36.60
C ILE A 50 -19.19 -2.09 36.23
N LEU A 51 -20.02 -1.05 36.05
CA LEU A 51 -19.56 0.30 35.69
C LEU A 51 -18.87 1.02 36.85
N SER A 52 -19.25 0.71 38.09
CA SER A 52 -18.63 1.20 39.33
C SER A 52 -17.38 0.40 39.74
N SER A 53 -17.00 -0.62 38.96
CA SER A 53 -15.85 -1.45 39.32
C SER A 53 -14.53 -0.66 39.27
N LYS A 54 -13.72 -0.78 40.34
CA LYS A 54 -12.41 -0.13 40.44
C LYS A 54 -11.46 -0.56 39.31
N LEU A 55 -11.61 -1.79 38.81
CA LEU A 55 -10.81 -2.32 37.70
C LEU A 55 -11.13 -1.59 36.39
N LEU A 56 -12.42 -1.43 36.05
CA LEU A 56 -12.82 -0.77 34.81
C LEU A 56 -12.44 0.71 34.84
N GLY A 57 -12.61 1.39 35.97
CA GLY A 57 -12.13 2.75 36.16
C GLY A 57 -10.61 2.88 36.00
N TYR A 58 -9.85 1.92 36.51
CA TYR A 58 -8.39 1.89 36.33
C TYR A 58 -7.97 1.69 34.88
N ILE A 59 -8.60 0.75 34.17
CA ILE A 59 -8.36 0.52 32.72
C ILE A 59 -8.70 1.80 31.93
N GLY A 60 -9.82 2.46 32.27
CA GLY A 60 -10.20 3.74 31.68
C GLY A 60 -9.14 4.82 31.89
N ASN A 61 -8.62 4.97 33.11
CA ASN A 61 -7.59 5.97 33.44
C ASN A 61 -6.27 5.76 32.69
N ILE A 62 -5.93 4.52 32.33
CA ILE A 62 -4.68 4.20 31.61
C ILE A 62 -4.89 4.14 30.09
N SER A 63 -6.14 4.11 29.63
CA SER A 63 -6.49 3.91 28.22
C SER A 63 -5.82 4.91 27.27
N TYR A 64 -5.68 6.18 27.70
CA TYR A 64 -5.00 7.20 26.91
C TYR A 64 -3.51 6.89 26.72
N VAL A 65 -2.81 6.48 27.77
CA VAL A 65 -1.40 6.09 27.69
C VAL A 65 -1.22 4.86 26.82
N VAL A 66 -2.11 3.85 26.96
CA VAL A 66 -2.10 2.66 26.10
C VAL A 66 -2.24 3.06 24.63
N TYR A 67 -3.16 3.99 24.34
CA TYR A 67 -3.33 4.53 23.00
C TYR A 67 -2.07 5.23 22.47
N LEU A 68 -1.33 5.97 23.30
CA LEU A 68 -0.08 6.60 22.84
C LEU A 68 1.07 5.61 22.66
N VAL A 69 1.16 4.59 23.54
CA VAL A 69 2.33 3.70 23.63
C VAL A 69 2.24 2.50 22.70
N HIS A 70 1.03 2.01 22.38
CA HIS A 70 0.89 0.78 21.60
C HIS A 70 1.59 0.86 20.23
N TRP A 71 1.43 1.97 19.49
CA TRP A 71 2.01 2.09 18.16
C TRP A 71 3.56 2.14 18.20
N PRO A 72 4.23 3.00 18.99
CA PRO A 72 5.69 2.94 19.11
C PRO A 72 6.22 1.54 19.46
N VAL A 73 5.56 0.83 20.38
CA VAL A 73 5.98 -0.52 20.80
C VAL A 73 5.77 -1.54 19.68
N ILE A 74 4.67 -1.49 18.94
CA ILE A 74 4.42 -2.34 17.76
C ILE A 74 5.46 -2.08 16.67
N ALA A 75 5.83 -0.82 16.44
CA ALA A 75 6.82 -0.46 15.43
C ALA A 75 8.23 -0.98 15.75
N ILE A 76 8.61 -1.00 17.04
CA ILE A 76 9.90 -1.54 17.50
C ILE A 76 9.89 -3.08 17.50
N PHE A 77 8.77 -3.69 17.91
CA PHE A 77 8.64 -5.14 18.03
C PHE A 77 7.51 -5.68 17.13
N PRO A 78 7.67 -5.65 15.80
CA PRO A 78 6.64 -6.15 14.90
C PRO A 78 6.41 -7.65 15.14
N PRO A 79 5.14 -8.08 15.35
CA PRO A 79 4.86 -9.46 15.70
C PRO A 79 4.95 -10.37 14.47
N LEU A 80 5.94 -11.26 14.47
CA LEU A 80 6.16 -12.26 13.41
C LEU A 80 5.63 -13.66 13.77
N SER A 81 5.24 -13.88 15.02
CA SER A 81 4.74 -15.16 15.55
C SER A 81 3.74 -14.95 16.70
N THR A 82 2.95 -15.98 17.04
CA THR A 82 1.98 -15.94 18.15
C THR A 82 2.62 -15.63 19.51
N GLN A 83 3.83 -16.14 19.76
CA GLN A 83 4.58 -15.83 21.00
C GLN A 83 4.97 -14.34 21.05
N ASN A 84 5.34 -13.76 19.90
CA ASN A 84 5.67 -12.34 19.82
C ASN A 84 4.43 -11.46 20.09
N TYR A 85 3.21 -11.89 19.72
CA TYR A 85 1.98 -11.17 20.05
C TYR A 85 1.73 -11.10 21.56
N ILE A 86 1.92 -12.21 22.30
CA ILE A 86 1.74 -12.22 23.75
C ILE A 86 2.77 -11.30 24.42
N PHE A 87 4.04 -11.42 24.03
CA PHE A 87 5.11 -10.55 24.53
C PHE A 87 4.82 -9.06 24.25
N LEU A 88 4.32 -8.76 23.05
CA LEU A 88 3.99 -7.40 22.62
C LEU A 88 2.84 -6.81 23.45
N ILE A 89 1.75 -7.57 23.63
CA ILE A 89 0.61 -7.14 24.45
C ILE A 89 1.06 -6.84 25.88
N ILE A 90 1.83 -7.75 26.50
CA ILE A 90 2.37 -7.54 27.85
C ILE A 90 3.25 -6.29 27.89
N SER A 91 4.15 -6.12 26.91
CA SER A 91 5.04 -4.97 26.84
C SER A 91 4.28 -3.64 26.74
N ILE A 92 3.21 -3.59 25.95
CA ILE A 92 2.34 -2.42 25.83
C ILE A 92 1.70 -2.08 27.17
N PHE A 93 1.10 -3.06 27.86
CA PHE A 93 0.45 -2.80 29.15
C PHE A 93 1.45 -2.41 30.24
N VAL A 94 2.59 -3.10 30.35
CA VAL A 94 3.62 -2.79 31.36
C VAL A 94 4.22 -1.40 31.16
N SER A 95 4.58 -1.06 29.92
CA SER A 95 5.11 0.27 29.59
C SER A 95 4.05 1.36 29.83
N SER A 96 2.79 1.11 29.48
CA SER A 96 1.70 2.07 29.71
C SER A 96 1.43 2.30 31.19
N ILE A 97 1.40 1.25 32.02
CA ILE A 97 1.25 1.37 33.47
C ILE A 97 2.41 2.19 34.06
N THR A 98 3.63 1.94 33.59
CA THR A 98 4.82 2.63 34.06
C THR A 98 4.79 4.12 33.70
N ILE A 99 4.46 4.44 32.44
CA ILE A 99 4.34 5.82 31.96
C ILE A 99 3.19 6.55 32.66
N HIS A 100 2.06 5.89 32.90
CA HIS A 100 0.93 6.46 33.63
C HIS A 100 1.34 6.96 35.03
N HIS A 101 1.98 6.09 35.82
CA HIS A 101 2.33 6.41 37.21
C HIS A 101 3.56 7.32 37.34
N ILE A 102 4.56 7.17 36.47
CA ILE A 102 5.80 7.96 36.56
C ILE A 102 5.64 9.33 35.91
N PHE A 103 4.96 9.38 34.77
CA PHE A 103 4.92 10.57 33.91
C PHE A 103 3.55 11.22 33.90
N GLU A 104 2.51 10.54 33.41
CA GLU A 104 1.20 11.16 33.15
C GLU A 104 0.59 11.78 34.42
N GLN A 105 0.52 11.04 35.52
CA GLN A 105 -0.06 11.53 36.77
C GLN A 105 0.67 12.75 37.35
N LYS A 106 1.98 12.87 37.10
CA LYS A 106 2.78 14.02 37.55
C LYS A 106 2.67 15.18 36.56
N TYR A 107 2.68 14.87 35.27
CA TYR A 107 2.56 15.82 34.18
C TYR A 107 1.24 16.60 34.25
N LEU A 108 0.13 15.92 34.54
CA LEU A 108 -1.19 16.55 34.68
C LEU A 108 -1.29 17.53 35.86
N LYS A 109 -0.33 17.51 36.79
CA LYS A 109 -0.27 18.42 37.95
C LYS A 109 0.70 19.59 37.75
N LEU A 110 1.40 19.67 36.61
CA LEU A 110 2.33 20.76 36.32
C LEU A 110 1.58 22.05 36.00
N ASP A 111 2.04 23.15 36.59
CA ASP A 111 1.55 24.48 36.27
C ASP A 111 2.15 25.00 34.94
N TRP A 112 1.47 25.94 34.29
CA TRP A 112 1.80 26.45 32.95
C TRP A 112 3.26 26.94 32.84
N LYS A 113 3.77 27.57 33.89
CA LYS A 113 5.15 28.08 33.95
C LYS A 113 6.21 26.98 33.85
N ALA A 114 5.90 25.77 34.29
CA ALA A 114 6.78 24.60 34.16
C ALA A 114 6.46 23.80 32.89
N LEU A 115 5.18 23.75 32.50
CA LEU A 115 4.71 23.01 31.34
C LEU A 115 5.33 23.54 30.03
N VAL A 116 5.27 24.85 29.79
CA VAL A 116 5.76 25.46 28.55
C VAL A 116 7.25 25.21 28.29
N PRO A 117 8.18 25.49 29.23
CA PRO A 117 9.58 25.22 29.00
C PRO A 117 9.85 23.72 28.86
N PHE A 118 9.12 22.87 29.58
CA PHE A 118 9.25 21.43 29.47
C PHE A 118 8.87 20.90 28.08
N VAL A 119 7.72 21.33 27.53
CA VAL A 119 7.30 20.98 26.17
C VAL A 119 8.30 21.51 25.14
N PHE A 120 8.80 22.73 25.31
CA PHE A 120 9.80 23.31 24.42
C PHE A 120 11.10 22.49 24.39
N ILE A 121 11.59 22.04 25.55
CA ILE A 121 12.74 21.15 25.67
C ILE A 121 12.49 19.82 24.96
N LEU A 122 11.30 19.23 25.12
CA LEU A 122 10.94 17.98 24.43
C LEU A 122 10.92 18.14 22.91
N VAL A 123 10.37 19.25 22.41
CA VAL A 123 10.34 19.55 20.97
C VAL A 123 11.76 19.74 20.43
N LEU A 124 12.60 20.54 21.10
CA LEU A 124 13.99 20.73 20.70
C LEU A 124 14.79 19.42 20.74
N GLY A 125 14.60 18.62 21.79
CA GLY A 125 15.20 17.29 21.91
C GLY A 125 14.78 16.36 20.77
N ASN A 126 13.50 16.41 20.38
CA ASN A 126 13.00 15.62 19.25
C ASN A 126 13.61 16.08 17.92
N VAL A 127 13.68 17.39 17.66
CA VAL A 127 14.33 17.96 16.46
C VAL A 127 15.80 17.55 16.40
N PHE A 128 16.52 17.69 17.52
CA PHE A 128 17.92 17.29 17.62
C PHE A 128 18.10 15.79 17.35
N LEU A 129 17.27 14.94 17.94
CA LEU A 129 17.33 13.49 17.74
C LEU A 129 17.03 13.11 16.29
N GLN A 130 16.02 13.72 15.67
CA GLN A 130 15.72 13.47 14.24
C GLN A 130 16.87 13.87 13.33
N ASN A 131 17.51 15.02 13.60
CA ASN A 131 18.70 15.45 12.86
C ASN A 131 19.86 14.47 13.08
N SER A 132 20.07 14.04 14.32
CA SER A 132 21.11 13.06 14.66
C SER A 132 20.92 11.74 13.92
N ILE A 133 19.70 11.19 13.91
CA ILE A 133 19.36 9.92 13.23
C ILE A 133 19.58 10.02 11.72
N ARG A 134 19.32 11.18 11.11
CA ARG A 134 19.44 11.36 9.66
C ARG A 134 20.88 11.55 9.19
N GLU A 135 21.67 12.31 9.93
CA GLU A 135 23.00 12.74 9.49
C GLU A 135 24.15 11.91 10.09
N HIS A 136 23.98 11.39 11.31
CA HIS A 136 25.07 10.69 11.98
C HIS A 136 25.04 9.19 11.70
N SER A 137 26.20 8.68 11.27
CA SER A 137 26.42 7.25 11.03
C SER A 137 26.30 6.36 12.27
N PHE A 138 26.27 6.95 13.47
CA PHE A 138 26.07 6.21 14.73
C PHE A 138 24.78 5.38 14.72
N TRP A 139 23.72 5.90 14.12
CA TRP A 139 22.41 5.23 14.07
C TRP A 139 22.29 4.21 12.94
N ASN A 140 23.33 4.06 12.11
CA ASN A 140 23.34 3.05 11.05
C ASN A 140 23.39 1.66 11.66
N ALA A 141 22.40 0.84 11.34
CA ALA A 141 22.40 -0.56 11.74
C ALA A 141 23.59 -1.30 11.08
N THR A 142 24.42 -1.91 11.91
CA THR A 142 25.47 -2.84 11.48
C THR A 142 24.87 -4.24 11.41
N TYR A 143 24.89 -4.83 10.23
CA TYR A 143 24.38 -6.18 10.00
C TYR A 143 25.54 -7.14 9.75
N PRO A 144 25.41 -8.43 10.08
CA PRO A 144 26.29 -9.47 9.55
C PRO A 144 26.35 -9.38 8.02
N THR A 145 27.49 -9.72 7.41
CA THR A 145 27.75 -9.56 5.98
C THR A 145 26.65 -10.11 5.07
N ASP A 146 26.08 -11.27 5.42
CA ASP A 146 25.02 -11.91 4.64
C ASP A 146 23.71 -11.10 4.66
N VAL A 147 23.37 -10.52 5.81
CA VAL A 147 22.17 -9.68 6.00
C VAL A 147 22.41 -8.28 5.43
N GLN A 148 23.63 -7.74 5.55
CA GLN A 148 23.98 -6.45 4.97
C GLN A 148 23.85 -6.47 3.45
N ARG A 149 24.25 -7.57 2.80
CA ARG A 149 24.03 -7.79 1.36
C ARG A 149 22.54 -7.74 1.03
N ILE A 150 21.69 -8.47 1.75
CA ILE A 150 20.24 -8.48 1.52
C ILE A 150 19.62 -7.09 1.75
N VAL A 151 19.97 -6.40 2.84
CA VAL A 151 19.49 -5.05 3.14
C VAL A 151 19.95 -4.06 2.07
N SER A 152 21.18 -4.17 1.57
CA SER A 152 21.68 -3.34 0.49
C SER A 152 20.93 -3.59 -0.83
N MET A 153 20.63 -4.85 -1.14
CA MET A 153 19.81 -5.24 -2.29
C MET A 153 18.38 -4.71 -2.16
N ASN A 154 17.76 -4.84 -0.99
CA ASN A 154 16.41 -4.33 -0.73
C ASN A 154 16.35 -2.79 -0.75
N LYS A 155 17.37 -2.11 -0.21
CA LYS A 155 17.50 -0.66 -0.31
C LYS A 155 17.71 -0.22 -1.75
N ALA A 156 18.46 -0.98 -2.54
CA ALA A 156 18.58 -0.75 -3.97
C ALA A 156 17.24 -0.97 -4.71
N GLN A 157 16.28 -1.71 -4.14
CA GLN A 157 14.93 -1.94 -4.67
C GLN A 157 13.87 -0.91 -4.20
N LEU A 158 14.27 0.14 -3.47
CA LEU A 158 13.39 1.25 -3.10
C LEU A 158 12.86 2.01 -4.34
N PRO A 159 11.76 2.78 -4.23
CA PRO A 159 11.07 3.36 -5.38
C PRO A 159 12.02 4.13 -6.31
N ASN A 160 11.84 3.92 -7.62
CA ASN A 160 12.68 4.42 -8.71
C ASN A 160 14.04 3.72 -8.88
N PHE A 161 14.21 2.48 -8.42
CA PHE A 161 15.46 1.72 -8.66
C PHE A 161 15.86 1.65 -10.13
N TRP A 162 14.88 1.65 -11.05
CA TRP A 162 15.11 1.68 -12.50
C TRP A 162 15.98 2.86 -12.93
N ALA A 163 15.88 4.01 -12.26
CA ALA A 163 16.69 5.19 -12.55
C ALA A 163 18.19 4.99 -12.22
N LEU A 164 18.50 4.01 -11.36
CA LEU A 164 19.86 3.63 -11.01
C LEU A 164 20.36 2.40 -11.78
N ASP A 165 19.50 1.75 -12.58
CA ASP A 165 19.89 0.58 -13.36
C ASP A 165 20.83 1.00 -14.49
N PRO A 166 22.10 0.52 -14.50
CA PRO A 166 23.05 0.87 -15.55
C PRO A 166 22.55 0.50 -16.96
N GLN A 167 21.73 -0.55 -17.09
CA GLN A 167 21.19 -1.01 -18.36
C GLN A 167 20.11 -0.10 -18.93
N MET A 168 19.52 0.81 -18.12
CA MET A 168 18.66 1.86 -18.67
C MET A 168 19.44 2.85 -19.56
N LYS A 169 20.76 2.97 -19.41
CA LYS A 169 21.59 3.82 -20.29
C LYS A 169 21.65 3.30 -21.73
N ASP A 170 21.35 2.02 -21.94
CA ASP A 170 21.30 1.41 -23.27
C ASP A 170 19.95 1.66 -23.96
N CYS A 171 19.07 2.46 -23.35
CA CYS A 171 17.78 2.84 -23.91
C CYS A 171 17.68 4.35 -24.07
N THR A 172 17.09 4.76 -25.20
CA THR A 172 16.88 6.15 -25.56
C THR A 172 15.44 6.51 -25.28
N GLU A 173 15.22 7.48 -24.41
CA GLU A 173 13.90 8.08 -24.23
C GLU A 173 13.55 8.96 -25.44
N GLU A 174 12.37 8.71 -26.00
CA GLU A 174 11.81 9.47 -27.10
C GLU A 174 10.82 10.51 -26.54
N VAL A 175 10.63 11.61 -27.28
CA VAL A 175 9.58 12.58 -26.93
C VAL A 175 8.24 12.00 -27.39
N LEU A 176 7.33 11.81 -26.43
CA LEU A 176 5.96 11.40 -26.74
C LEU A 176 5.20 12.62 -27.26
N GLU A 177 4.86 12.63 -28.55
CA GLU A 177 4.07 13.71 -29.19
C GLU A 177 2.57 13.67 -28.83
N ASP A 178 2.11 12.59 -28.18
CA ASP A 178 0.72 12.43 -27.77
C ASP A 178 0.35 13.27 -26.53
N SER A 179 -0.96 13.43 -26.29
CA SER A 179 -1.56 14.26 -25.25
C SER A 179 -1.38 13.77 -23.80
N ILE A 180 -0.34 12.98 -23.51
CA ILE A 180 -0.01 12.61 -22.14
C ILE A 180 0.83 13.72 -21.51
N GLU A 181 0.36 14.20 -20.36
CA GLU A 181 1.09 15.20 -19.59
C GLU A 181 2.48 14.65 -19.20
N PRO A 182 3.56 15.45 -19.31
CA PRO A 182 4.91 15.00 -18.99
C PRO A 182 5.06 14.39 -17.59
N SER A 183 4.31 14.88 -16.60
CA SER A 183 4.28 14.35 -15.23
C SER A 183 3.73 12.92 -15.12
N ARG A 184 2.95 12.48 -16.11
CA ARG A 184 2.34 11.15 -16.18
C ARG A 184 3.12 10.19 -17.08
N ASN A 185 4.15 10.67 -17.77
CA ASN A 185 5.05 9.84 -18.56
C ASN A 185 6.23 9.40 -17.68
N TYR A 186 6.25 8.12 -17.30
CA TYR A 186 7.39 7.55 -16.56
C TYR A 186 8.52 7.11 -17.49
N GLY A 187 8.22 6.86 -18.76
CA GLY A 187 9.21 6.51 -19.76
C GLY A 187 8.56 6.03 -21.06
N TYR A 188 9.04 6.55 -22.18
CA TYR A 188 8.65 6.16 -23.53
C TYR A 188 9.90 6.13 -24.40
N GLY A 189 10.15 5.03 -25.12
CA GLY A 189 11.30 4.97 -26.00
C GLY A 189 11.65 3.56 -26.45
N HIS A 190 12.90 3.41 -26.89
CA HIS A 190 13.41 2.15 -27.40
C HIS A 190 14.83 1.88 -26.88
N CYS A 191 15.17 0.61 -26.78
CA CYS A 191 16.47 0.16 -26.35
C CYS A 191 17.39 -0.15 -27.54
N GLN A 192 18.68 -0.34 -27.26
CA GLN A 192 19.66 -0.75 -28.26
C GLN A 192 19.15 -1.95 -29.06
N GLN A 193 19.24 -1.83 -30.39
CA GLN A 193 18.85 -2.87 -31.33
C GLN A 193 19.72 -4.11 -31.17
N GLY A 194 19.10 -5.27 -31.33
CA GLY A 194 19.76 -6.56 -31.31
C GLY A 194 20.04 -7.09 -32.72
N HIS A 195 20.35 -8.38 -32.78
CA HIS A 195 20.65 -9.11 -34.02
C HIS A 195 19.54 -10.08 -34.44
N GLY A 196 18.38 -10.00 -33.77
CA GLY A 196 17.23 -10.85 -34.07
C GLY A 196 16.36 -10.32 -35.21
N ASN A 197 15.29 -11.05 -35.49
CA ASN A 197 14.36 -10.75 -36.58
C ASN A 197 12.93 -10.47 -36.12
N PHE A 198 12.71 -10.32 -34.80
CA PHE A 198 11.40 -10.03 -34.24
C PHE A 198 11.45 -8.84 -33.28
N SER A 199 10.38 -8.05 -33.26
CA SER A 199 10.26 -6.86 -32.42
C SER A 199 9.50 -7.15 -31.11
N ILE A 200 9.92 -6.48 -30.04
CA ILE A 200 9.33 -6.61 -28.71
C ILE A 200 8.83 -5.23 -28.26
N MET A 201 7.64 -5.19 -27.67
CA MET A 201 7.11 -3.99 -27.04
C MET A 201 6.57 -4.30 -25.65
N MET A 202 6.76 -3.38 -24.71
CA MET A 202 6.25 -3.45 -23.35
C MET A 202 5.34 -2.27 -23.04
N LEU A 203 4.17 -2.54 -22.47
CA LEU A 203 3.17 -1.54 -22.10
C LEU A 203 2.83 -1.67 -20.62
N GLY A 204 2.54 -0.55 -19.96
CA GLY A 204 1.93 -0.58 -18.64
C GLY A 204 2.19 0.66 -17.81
N ASN A 205 2.14 0.49 -16.49
CA ASN A 205 2.43 1.54 -15.53
C ASN A 205 3.90 1.49 -15.08
N SER A 206 4.22 2.10 -13.95
CA SER A 206 5.59 2.15 -13.40
C SER A 206 6.25 0.78 -13.24
N PHE A 207 5.48 -0.31 -13.25
CA PHE A 207 6.01 -1.67 -13.21
C PHE A 207 6.80 -2.05 -14.46
N VAL A 208 6.50 -1.50 -15.64
CA VAL A 208 7.27 -1.78 -16.87
C VAL A 208 8.76 -1.53 -16.64
N LEU A 209 9.10 -0.40 -16.01
CA LEU A 209 10.49 0.00 -15.77
C LEU A 209 11.24 -0.99 -14.84
N ASN A 210 10.51 -1.70 -13.98
CA ASN A 210 11.09 -2.74 -13.11
C ASN A 210 11.45 -4.02 -13.88
N PHE A 211 10.65 -4.36 -14.89
CA PHE A 211 10.73 -5.65 -15.59
C PHE A 211 11.41 -5.55 -16.95
N MET A 212 11.57 -4.34 -17.49
CA MET A 212 12.13 -4.10 -18.81
C MET A 212 13.49 -4.76 -19.00
N ASN A 213 14.46 -4.45 -18.13
CA ASN A 213 15.82 -4.98 -18.24
C ASN A 213 15.91 -6.49 -17.97
N PRO A 214 15.30 -7.04 -16.89
CA PRO A 214 15.28 -8.48 -16.68
C PRO A 214 14.70 -9.25 -17.87
N ILE A 215 13.57 -8.80 -18.44
CA ILE A 215 12.94 -9.45 -19.58
C ILE A 215 13.82 -9.31 -20.83
N ARG A 216 14.33 -8.12 -21.13
CA ARG A 216 15.22 -7.86 -22.28
C ARG A 216 16.47 -8.75 -22.23
N ALA A 217 17.08 -8.88 -21.06
CA ALA A 217 18.30 -9.68 -20.87
C ALA A 217 18.10 -11.16 -21.21
N HIS A 218 16.92 -11.72 -20.95
CA HIS A 218 16.59 -13.12 -21.30
C HIS A 218 16.54 -13.39 -22.81
N PHE A 219 16.35 -12.35 -23.64
CA PHE A 219 16.39 -12.50 -25.08
C PHE A 219 17.82 -12.49 -25.64
N HIS A 220 18.84 -12.19 -24.83
CA HIS A 220 20.24 -12.19 -25.26
C HIS A 220 20.48 -11.40 -26.57
N GLN A 221 19.86 -10.22 -26.70
CA GLN A 221 19.89 -9.37 -27.92
C GLN A 221 19.34 -10.05 -29.19
N ASN A 222 18.62 -11.16 -29.07
CA ASN A 222 17.92 -11.80 -30.18
C ASN A 222 16.55 -11.15 -30.41
N TYR A 223 16.54 -9.88 -30.78
CA TYR A 223 15.37 -9.13 -31.23
C TYR A 223 15.84 -8.04 -32.21
N SER A 224 14.96 -7.55 -33.09
CA SER A 224 15.27 -6.45 -34.02
C SER A 224 15.06 -5.08 -33.36
N ASP A 225 13.99 -4.94 -32.60
CA ASP A 225 13.64 -3.71 -31.87
C ASP A 225 13.04 -4.06 -30.50
N PHE A 226 13.27 -3.19 -29.52
CA PHE A 226 12.75 -3.35 -28.16
C PHE A 226 12.23 -2.01 -27.65
N ARG A 227 10.91 -1.89 -27.54
CA ARG A 227 10.21 -0.66 -27.15
C ARG A 227 9.54 -0.80 -25.79
N TYR A 228 9.43 0.31 -25.07
CA TYR A 228 8.73 0.36 -23.80
C TYR A 228 7.88 1.64 -23.68
N MET A 229 6.75 1.50 -23.00
CA MET A 229 5.82 2.59 -22.71
C MET A 229 5.31 2.43 -21.27
N SER A 230 5.60 3.41 -20.41
CA SER A 230 5.25 3.41 -19.01
C SER A 230 4.55 4.71 -18.62
N PHE A 231 3.26 4.63 -18.29
CA PHE A 231 2.42 5.80 -17.97
C PHE A 231 1.69 5.65 -16.64
N SER A 232 1.42 6.77 -15.97
CA SER A 232 0.47 6.79 -14.84
C SER A 232 -0.90 6.30 -15.30
N GLY A 233 -1.54 5.47 -14.47
CA GLY A 233 -2.81 4.81 -14.82
C GLY A 233 -2.74 3.89 -16.05
N GLY A 234 -1.55 3.54 -16.55
CA GLY A 234 -1.37 2.69 -17.71
C GLY A 234 -1.68 1.22 -17.43
N TYR A 235 -2.97 0.85 -17.39
CA TYR A 235 -3.38 -0.55 -17.16
C TYR A 235 -3.47 -1.39 -18.45
N ALA A 236 -3.42 -0.76 -19.62
CA ALA A 236 -3.42 -1.35 -20.96
C ALA A 236 -4.61 -2.26 -21.35
N ILE A 237 -5.31 -2.89 -20.41
CA ILE A 237 -6.49 -3.73 -20.66
C ILE A 237 -7.76 -3.24 -19.97
N THR A 238 -7.66 -2.35 -18.99
CA THR A 238 -8.81 -1.71 -18.31
C THR A 238 -8.63 -0.21 -18.18
N SER A 239 -9.75 0.50 -17.97
CA SER A 239 -9.71 1.93 -17.66
C SER A 239 -10.75 2.35 -16.61
N ASP A 240 -10.29 2.85 -15.47
CA ASP A 240 -11.13 3.25 -14.33
C ASP A 240 -11.22 4.78 -14.16
N SER A 241 -10.39 5.52 -14.88
CA SER A 241 -10.13 6.94 -14.68
C SER A 241 -9.85 7.63 -16.01
N GLY A 242 -10.01 8.96 -16.04
CA GLY A 242 -9.63 9.75 -17.23
C GLY A 242 -8.17 9.53 -17.63
N GLU A 243 -7.27 9.42 -16.65
CA GLU A 243 -5.86 9.12 -16.86
C GLU A 243 -5.65 7.79 -17.58
N SER A 244 -6.24 6.71 -17.05
CA SER A 244 -6.11 5.37 -17.64
C SER A 244 -6.68 5.29 -19.06
N ARG A 245 -7.76 6.03 -19.36
CA ARG A 245 -8.33 6.12 -20.71
C ARG A 245 -7.39 6.81 -21.68
N SER A 246 -6.76 7.91 -21.29
CA SER A 246 -5.76 8.57 -22.13
C SER A 246 -4.57 7.65 -22.42
N SER A 247 -4.03 6.98 -21.40
CA SER A 247 -2.93 6.02 -21.55
C SER A 247 -3.32 4.85 -22.48
N MET A 248 -4.55 4.35 -22.36
CA MET A 248 -5.10 3.29 -23.22
C MET A 248 -5.14 3.68 -24.70
N VAL A 249 -5.59 4.91 -25.01
CA VAL A 249 -5.66 5.42 -26.38
C VAL A 249 -4.27 5.45 -27.02
N VAL A 250 -3.28 5.95 -26.27
CA VAL A 250 -1.89 6.02 -26.72
C VAL A 250 -1.29 4.62 -26.95
N PHE A 251 -1.52 3.68 -26.02
CA PHE A 251 -1.07 2.29 -26.19
C PHE A 251 -1.64 1.65 -27.45
N LYS A 252 -2.95 1.76 -27.68
CA LYS A 252 -3.60 1.20 -28.88
C LYS A 252 -3.02 1.78 -30.16
N LYS A 253 -2.86 3.12 -30.21
CA LYS A 253 -2.27 3.83 -31.35
C LYS A 253 -0.85 3.31 -31.65
N HIS A 254 -0.02 3.16 -30.62
CA HIS A 254 1.38 2.75 -30.79
C HIS A 254 1.51 1.27 -31.14
N VAL A 255 0.68 0.39 -30.57
CA VAL A 255 0.67 -1.04 -30.97
C VAL A 255 0.27 -1.18 -32.44
N GLU A 256 -0.71 -0.41 -32.91
CA GLU A 256 -1.11 -0.39 -34.33
C GLU A 256 -0.01 0.19 -35.24
N GLN A 257 0.69 1.23 -34.79
CA GLN A 257 1.77 1.87 -35.54
C GLN A 257 2.99 0.95 -35.69
N PHE A 258 3.46 0.37 -34.58
CA PHE A 258 4.72 -0.38 -34.54
C PHE A 258 4.55 -1.88 -34.82
N LYS A 259 3.35 -2.44 -34.63
CA LYS A 259 3.00 -3.85 -34.89
C LYS A 259 4.05 -4.83 -34.34
N PRO A 260 4.30 -4.81 -33.01
CA PRO A 260 5.35 -5.64 -32.41
C PRO A 260 5.03 -7.13 -32.56
N ASP A 261 6.04 -7.96 -32.83
CA ASP A 261 5.85 -9.41 -32.88
C ASP A 261 5.46 -9.97 -31.52
N VAL A 262 6.09 -9.45 -30.46
CA VAL A 262 5.84 -9.84 -29.07
C VAL A 262 5.43 -8.61 -28.25
N LEU A 263 4.27 -8.68 -27.62
CA LEU A 263 3.75 -7.65 -26.72
C LEU A 263 3.69 -8.15 -25.29
N PHE A 264 4.33 -7.42 -24.38
CA PHE A 264 4.20 -7.63 -22.94
C PHE A 264 3.34 -6.52 -22.33
N ILE A 265 2.27 -6.90 -21.65
CA ILE A 265 1.48 -6.02 -20.80
C ILE A 265 1.91 -6.28 -19.35
N ILE A 266 2.58 -5.30 -18.73
CA ILE A 266 3.09 -5.42 -17.36
C ILE A 266 2.45 -4.35 -16.49
N VAL A 267 1.49 -4.78 -15.68
CA VAL A 267 0.65 -3.85 -14.94
C VAL A 267 0.45 -4.32 -13.51
N LYS A 268 0.52 -3.37 -12.58
CA LYS A 268 -0.28 -3.46 -11.37
C LYS A 268 -1.72 -3.14 -11.75
N HIS A 269 -2.61 -4.08 -11.50
CA HIS A 269 -4.01 -3.99 -11.82
C HIS A 269 -4.71 -2.75 -11.20
N SER A 270 -5.80 -2.32 -11.83
CA SER A 270 -6.72 -1.32 -11.26
C SER A 270 -7.38 -1.86 -9.99
N TYR A 271 -7.72 -1.00 -9.04
CA TYR A 271 -8.49 -1.41 -7.85
C TYR A 271 -9.83 -2.05 -8.24
N ASN A 272 -10.42 -1.68 -9.38
CA ASN A 272 -11.72 -2.17 -9.81
C ASN A 272 -11.73 -3.66 -10.18
N VAL A 273 -10.58 -4.24 -10.53
CA VAL A 273 -10.52 -5.69 -10.83
C VAL A 273 -10.36 -6.55 -9.57
N LEU A 274 -10.26 -5.93 -8.38
CA LEU A 274 -10.24 -6.66 -7.11
C LEU A 274 -11.65 -7.03 -6.62
N PHE A 275 -12.69 -6.48 -7.23
CA PHE A 275 -14.06 -6.81 -6.90
C PHE A 275 -14.46 -8.19 -7.48
N PRO A 276 -15.38 -8.91 -6.83
CA PRO A 276 -15.88 -10.18 -7.36
C PRO A 276 -16.46 -10.02 -8.76
N ILE A 277 -16.12 -10.95 -9.65
CA ILE A 277 -16.65 -11.00 -11.03
C ILE A 277 -18.15 -11.23 -10.97
N LEU A 278 -18.92 -10.35 -11.62
CA LEU A 278 -20.37 -10.46 -11.73
C LEU A 278 -20.80 -11.14 -13.04
N GLU A 279 -22.06 -11.59 -13.10
CA GLU A 279 -22.66 -11.98 -14.37
C GLU A 279 -22.84 -10.74 -15.26
N ASN A 280 -22.36 -10.77 -16.50
CA ASN A 280 -22.25 -9.63 -17.41
C ASN A 280 -21.36 -8.48 -16.90
N ASP A 281 -20.19 -8.83 -16.35
CA ASP A 281 -19.21 -7.86 -15.85
C ASP A 281 -18.65 -6.96 -16.97
N GLN A 282 -18.90 -5.65 -16.86
CA GLN A 282 -18.43 -4.66 -17.84
C GLN A 282 -16.90 -4.56 -17.90
N ILE A 283 -16.20 -4.82 -16.80
CA ILE A 283 -14.75 -4.74 -16.73
C ILE A 283 -14.14 -5.92 -17.51
N VAL A 284 -14.72 -7.12 -17.36
CA VAL A 284 -14.29 -8.30 -18.14
C VAL A 284 -14.54 -8.08 -19.63
N GLN A 285 -15.69 -7.52 -20.00
CA GLN A 285 -15.99 -7.18 -21.40
C GLN A 285 -14.99 -6.15 -21.96
N GLU A 286 -14.68 -5.09 -21.20
CA GLU A 286 -13.67 -4.11 -21.60
C GLU A 286 -12.29 -4.76 -21.78
N MET A 287 -11.88 -5.65 -20.87
CA MET A 287 -10.62 -6.40 -20.97
C MET A 287 -10.57 -7.23 -22.26
N GLU A 288 -11.62 -7.99 -22.55
CA GLU A 288 -11.70 -8.81 -23.76
C GLU A 288 -11.64 -7.98 -25.04
N GLU A 289 -12.38 -6.86 -25.08
CA GLU A 289 -12.38 -5.96 -26.23
C GLU A 289 -11.00 -5.35 -26.48
N ASN A 290 -10.32 -4.92 -25.41
CA ASN A 290 -9.00 -4.34 -25.50
C ASN A 290 -7.95 -5.38 -25.93
N ILE A 291 -8.00 -6.60 -25.39
CA ILE A 291 -7.13 -7.71 -25.78
C ILE A 291 -7.31 -8.03 -27.27
N LYS A 292 -8.57 -8.14 -27.74
CA LYS A 292 -8.88 -8.40 -29.16
C LYS A 292 -8.33 -7.32 -30.09
N ILE A 293 -8.21 -6.07 -29.63
CA ILE A 293 -7.58 -5.01 -30.43
C ILE A 293 -6.08 -5.27 -30.59
N TYR A 294 -5.37 -5.60 -29.51
CA TYR A 294 -3.94 -5.87 -29.58
C TYR A 294 -3.63 -7.12 -30.41
N GLU A 295 -4.41 -8.18 -30.27
CA GLU A 295 -4.24 -9.44 -31.03
C GLU A 295 -4.27 -9.25 -32.56
N LYS A 296 -4.89 -8.18 -33.08
CA LYS A 296 -4.88 -7.86 -34.51
C LYS A 296 -3.51 -7.44 -35.02
N PHE A 297 -2.66 -6.88 -34.15
CA PHE A 297 -1.42 -6.23 -34.52
C PHE A 297 -0.17 -6.97 -34.03
N VAL A 298 -0.33 -7.99 -33.18
CA VAL A 298 0.78 -8.70 -32.55
C VAL A 298 0.73 -10.20 -32.85
N LYS A 299 1.89 -10.87 -32.86
CA LYS A 299 1.95 -12.34 -33.05
C LYS A 299 1.81 -13.09 -31.73
N LYS A 300 2.32 -12.53 -30.64
CA LYS A 300 2.23 -13.07 -29.27
C LYS A 300 1.96 -11.97 -28.27
N LEU A 301 0.99 -12.21 -27.40
CA LEU A 301 0.63 -11.33 -26.29
C LEU A 301 0.87 -12.03 -24.96
N TYR A 302 1.60 -11.38 -24.06
CA TYR A 302 1.87 -11.84 -22.71
C TYR A 302 1.33 -10.82 -21.71
N ILE A 303 0.49 -11.26 -20.77
CA ILE A 303 -0.04 -10.41 -19.70
C ILE A 303 0.60 -10.86 -18.39
N ILE A 304 1.38 -9.97 -17.79
CA ILE A 304 2.11 -10.21 -16.55
C ILE A 304 1.55 -9.30 -15.48
N GLU A 305 0.94 -9.92 -14.47
CA GLU A 305 0.43 -9.21 -13.32
C GLU A 305 1.40 -9.34 -12.13
N LYS A 306 1.33 -8.39 -11.20
CA LYS A 306 2.18 -8.36 -9.98
C LYS A 306 2.21 -9.69 -9.21
N TYR A 307 1.19 -10.54 -9.35
CA TYR A 307 1.07 -11.80 -8.60
C TYR A 307 0.89 -13.07 -9.47
N GLY A 308 1.06 -13.01 -10.79
CA GLY A 308 0.93 -14.19 -11.65
C GLY A 308 1.20 -13.96 -13.14
N LEU A 309 1.72 -15.00 -13.80
CA LEU A 309 1.89 -15.04 -15.26
C LEU A 309 0.64 -15.69 -15.88
N HIS A 310 -0.08 -14.96 -16.75
CA HIS A 310 -1.16 -15.53 -17.55
C HIS A 310 -0.73 -15.63 -19.01
N LEU A 311 -0.61 -16.87 -19.50
CA LEU A 311 -0.20 -17.17 -20.88
C LEU A 311 -1.48 -17.35 -21.72
N ILE A 312 -1.80 -16.35 -22.55
CA ILE A 312 -2.90 -16.46 -23.53
C ILE A 312 -2.29 -16.95 -24.85
N HIS A 313 -2.55 -18.21 -25.20
CA HIS A 313 -2.03 -18.79 -26.44
C HIS A 313 -2.96 -18.44 -27.60
N THR A 314 -2.54 -17.52 -28.46
CA THR A 314 -3.24 -17.20 -29.71
C THR A 314 -3.01 -18.33 -30.72
N ARG A 315 -3.94 -19.28 -30.85
CA ARG A 315 -4.00 -20.13 -32.05
C ARG A 315 -4.49 -19.27 -33.21
N LYS A 316 -3.58 -18.89 -34.12
CA LYS A 316 -3.99 -18.62 -35.50
C LYS A 316 -4.41 -19.95 -36.09
N GLY A 317 -5.69 -20.06 -36.45
CA GLY A 317 -6.19 -21.19 -37.23
C GLY A 317 -5.45 -21.26 -38.56
N GLU A 318 -4.82 -22.39 -38.81
CA GLU A 318 -4.63 -22.89 -40.17
C GLU A 318 -6.00 -23.42 -40.63
N GLY A 319 -6.48 -22.90 -41.76
CA GLY A 319 -7.79 -23.18 -42.35
C GLY A 319 -8.15 -22.10 -43.35
#